data_AF-A0A3T1B4S5-F1
#
_entry.id   AF-A0A3T1B4S5-F1
#
_cell.length_a   1.000
_cell.length_b   1.000
_cell.length_c   1.000
_cell.angle_alpha   90.00
_cell.angle_beta   90.00
_cell.angle_gamma   90.00
#
_symmetry.space_group_name_H-M   'P 1'
#
loop_
_entity.id
_entity.type
_entity.pdbx_description
1 polymer ?
#
loop_
_entity_poly.entity_id
_entity_poly.type
_entity_poly.pdbx_seq_one_letter_code
_entity_poly.pdbx_strand_id
1 'polypeptide(L)'
;MAPSALAIDLGSSSAIVWADQRGIVGAPSSTLVRRGRITDVDGCAALLTELAHRFPQPLPAVDVVVACRPVLSTDDDQDVMRHVIDTAFAPRRTVFIESVRAAAIGSGAAAGSLLVADVGAELTELALLREGRVTVARRADIGTRDLAQGATAGLLADVVAHHLRGLRDVCPAEDLAEATARGLLLVGDGADHPELPGALADTLDLRIHRTPEPRAAAVNGAAQAARSLLRHPAFA
;
A
#
# COMPACT_ATOMS: atom_id res chain seq x y z
N MET A 1 -0.33 -23.37 -20.70
CA MET A 1 -0.22 -21.89 -20.65
C MET A 1 0.80 -21.55 -19.59
N ALA A 2 1.62 -20.51 -19.80
CA ALA A 2 2.52 -20.02 -18.75
C ALA A 2 1.70 -19.41 -17.62
N PRO A 3 2.10 -19.61 -16.35
CA PRO A 3 1.34 -19.10 -15.22
C PRO A 3 1.35 -17.57 -15.23
N SER A 4 0.22 -16.96 -14.91
CA SER A 4 0.07 -15.51 -14.91
C SER A 4 -0.18 -14.97 -13.50
N ALA A 5 0.30 -13.75 -13.24
CA ALA A 5 0.07 -13.10 -11.97
C ALA A 5 -0.38 -11.66 -12.12
N LEU A 6 -1.21 -11.25 -11.18
CA LEU A 6 -1.63 -9.87 -10.99
C LEU A 6 -1.13 -9.36 -9.64
N ALA A 7 -0.96 -8.04 -9.58
CA ALA A 7 -0.84 -7.33 -8.32
C ALA A 7 -1.89 -6.23 -8.27
N ILE A 8 -2.53 -6.07 -7.11
CA ILE A 8 -3.66 -5.18 -6.93
C ILE A 8 -3.40 -4.29 -5.73
N ASP A 9 -3.57 -2.99 -5.92
CA ASP A 9 -3.69 -2.02 -4.84
C ASP A 9 -5.05 -1.33 -4.94
N LEU A 10 -5.91 -1.54 -3.95
CA LEU A 10 -7.28 -1.04 -3.92
C LEU A 10 -7.44 -0.08 -2.75
N GLY A 11 -7.06 1.18 -2.98
CA GLY A 11 -7.10 2.24 -1.98
C GLY A 11 -8.36 3.09 -2.07
N SER A 12 -8.53 4.01 -1.11
CA SER A 12 -9.64 4.97 -1.12
C SER A 12 -9.60 5.96 -2.28
N SER A 13 -8.42 6.27 -2.82
CA SER A 13 -8.22 7.19 -3.96
C SER A 13 -8.42 6.52 -5.30
N SER A 14 -7.75 5.37 -5.47
CA SER A 14 -7.58 4.67 -6.72
C SER A 14 -7.57 3.17 -6.52
N ALA A 15 -8.01 2.45 -7.54
CA ALA A 15 -7.67 1.05 -7.78
C ALA A 15 -6.57 0.99 -8.84
N ILE A 16 -5.51 0.22 -8.59
CA ILE A 16 -4.39 0.02 -9.50
C ILE A 16 -4.16 -1.47 -9.66
N VAL A 17 -4.08 -1.92 -10.92
CA VAL A 17 -3.82 -3.33 -11.27
C VAL A 17 -2.55 -3.37 -12.12
N TRP A 18 -1.61 -4.20 -11.67
CA TRP A 18 -0.47 -4.62 -12.46
C TRP A 18 -0.71 -6.04 -12.99
N ALA A 19 -0.31 -6.29 -14.24
CA ALA A 19 -0.34 -7.61 -14.85
C ALA A 19 1.01 -7.96 -15.50
N ASP A 20 1.44 -9.21 -15.32
CA ASP A 20 2.74 -9.65 -15.88
C ASP A 20 2.78 -9.49 -17.40
N GLN A 21 3.90 -8.95 -17.89
CA GLN A 21 4.10 -8.56 -19.30
C GLN A 21 3.09 -7.55 -19.89
N ARG A 22 2.19 -6.99 -19.07
CA ARG A 22 1.13 -6.06 -19.54
C ARG A 22 1.20 -4.68 -18.90
N GLY A 23 1.96 -4.51 -17.81
CA GLY A 23 2.20 -3.23 -17.17
C GLY A 23 1.14 -2.89 -16.13
N ILE A 24 0.85 -1.59 -15.96
CA ILE A 24 -0.03 -1.07 -14.91
C ILE A 24 -1.19 -0.30 -15.54
N VAL A 25 -2.38 -0.50 -15.02
CA VAL A 25 -3.57 0.31 -15.28
C VAL A 25 -4.18 0.75 -13.97
N GLY A 26 -4.78 1.94 -13.95
CA GLY A 26 -5.43 2.46 -12.75
C GLY A 26 -6.67 3.29 -13.07
N ALA A 27 -7.54 3.41 -12.08
CA ALA A 27 -8.74 4.23 -12.12
C ALA A 27 -9.07 4.75 -10.72
N PRO A 28 -9.81 5.87 -10.60
CA PRO A 28 -10.35 6.30 -9.32
C PRO A 28 -11.26 5.22 -8.72
N SER A 29 -11.14 4.96 -7.42
CA SER A 29 -12.02 4.04 -6.68
C SER A 29 -13.24 4.76 -6.07
N SER A 30 -13.29 6.09 -6.18
CA SER A 30 -14.42 6.92 -5.73
C SER A 30 -14.82 6.62 -4.26
N THR A 31 -16.07 6.23 -4.01
CA THR A 31 -16.60 5.86 -2.70
C THR A 31 -16.63 4.35 -2.46
N LEU A 32 -16.05 3.53 -3.33
CA LEU A 32 -16.06 2.06 -3.20
C LEU A 32 -15.22 1.55 -2.02
N VAL A 33 -14.22 2.35 -1.64
CA VAL A 33 -13.33 2.10 -0.51
C VAL A 33 -13.22 3.34 0.35
N ARG A 34 -13.51 3.20 1.65
CA ARG A 34 -13.48 4.31 2.62
C ARG A 34 -12.60 3.93 3.79
N ARG A 35 -11.64 4.80 4.11
CA ARG A 35 -10.71 4.61 5.23
C ARG A 35 -10.09 3.19 5.26
N GLY A 36 -9.65 2.72 4.09
CA GLY A 36 -9.04 1.40 3.92
C GLY A 36 -10.00 0.19 3.96
N ARG A 37 -11.32 0.40 4.02
CA ARG A 37 -12.34 -0.66 4.02
C ARG A 37 -13.19 -0.60 2.77
N ILE A 38 -13.49 -1.77 2.21
CA ILE A 38 -14.40 -1.90 1.06
C ILE A 38 -15.83 -1.66 1.56
N THR A 39 -16.52 -0.71 0.93
CA THR A 39 -17.91 -0.36 1.25
C THR A 39 -18.90 -0.84 0.19
N ASP A 40 -18.41 -1.18 -1.00
CA ASP A 40 -19.20 -1.73 -2.10
C ASP A 40 -18.40 -2.83 -2.81
N VAL A 41 -18.74 -4.08 -2.50
CA VAL A 41 -18.07 -5.28 -3.02
C VAL A 41 -18.29 -5.43 -4.52
N ASP A 42 -19.54 -5.34 -4.97
CA ASP A 42 -19.90 -5.53 -6.38
C ASP A 42 -19.28 -4.41 -7.23
N GLY A 43 -19.34 -3.18 -6.74
CA GLY A 43 -18.69 -2.04 -7.39
C GLY A 43 -17.17 -2.19 -7.49
N CYS A 44 -16.51 -2.71 -6.45
CA CYS A 44 -15.07 -3.01 -6.52
C CYS A 44 -14.76 -4.12 -7.53
N ALA A 45 -15.54 -5.20 -7.55
CA ALA A 45 -15.33 -6.30 -8.49
C ALA A 45 -15.54 -5.85 -9.95
N ALA A 46 -16.58 -5.03 -10.19
CA ALA A 46 -16.84 -4.42 -11.48
C ALA A 46 -15.70 -3.49 -11.93
N LEU A 47 -15.17 -2.66 -11.01
CA LEU A 47 -14.03 -1.78 -11.29
C LEU A 47 -12.77 -2.58 -11.65
N LEU A 48 -12.44 -3.62 -10.90
CA LEU A 48 -11.28 -4.47 -11.21
C LEU A 48 -11.43 -5.20 -12.55
N THR A 49 -12.64 -5.67 -12.85
CA THR A 49 -12.97 -6.29 -14.15
C THR A 49 -12.83 -5.29 -15.30
N GLU A 50 -13.28 -4.05 -15.10
CA GLU A 50 -13.14 -2.98 -16.08
C GLU A 50 -11.67 -2.62 -16.32
N LEU A 51 -10.87 -2.49 -15.25
CA LEU A 51 -9.42 -2.27 -15.36
C LEU A 51 -8.74 -3.38 -16.14
N ALA A 52 -9.11 -4.64 -15.94
CA ALA A 52 -8.55 -5.75 -16.72
C ALA A 52 -8.84 -5.65 -18.23
N HIS A 53 -9.96 -5.07 -18.62
CA HIS A 53 -10.27 -4.82 -20.04
C HIS A 53 -9.48 -3.66 -20.65
N ARG A 54 -8.82 -2.82 -19.83
CA ARG A 54 -7.97 -1.73 -20.33
C ARG A 54 -6.59 -2.20 -20.78
N PHE A 55 -6.18 -3.41 -20.44
CA PHE A 55 -4.92 -3.95 -20.95
C PHE A 55 -5.01 -4.14 -22.47
N PRO A 56 -3.94 -3.86 -23.25
CA PRO A 56 -3.96 -3.96 -24.72
C PRO A 56 -4.30 -5.35 -25.26
N GLN A 57 -4.09 -6.37 -24.45
CA GLN A 57 -4.40 -7.76 -24.77
C GLN A 57 -5.23 -8.34 -23.62
N PRO A 58 -6.15 -9.28 -23.89
CA PRO A 58 -6.90 -9.98 -22.85
C PRO A 58 -5.97 -10.66 -21.85
N LEU A 59 -6.33 -10.60 -20.57
CA LEU A 59 -5.60 -11.33 -19.54
C LEU A 59 -5.83 -12.85 -19.72
N PRO A 60 -4.78 -13.68 -19.62
CA PRO A 60 -4.97 -15.12 -19.48
C PRO A 60 -5.65 -15.46 -18.15
N ALA A 61 -5.99 -16.73 -17.94
CA ALA A 61 -6.41 -17.21 -16.63
C ALA A 61 -5.37 -16.85 -15.57
N VAL A 62 -5.82 -16.25 -14.46
CA VAL A 62 -4.97 -15.73 -13.40
C VAL A 62 -4.64 -16.84 -12.41
N ASP A 63 -3.37 -17.19 -12.26
CA ASP A 63 -2.97 -18.20 -11.28
C ASP A 63 -2.80 -17.60 -9.89
N VAL A 64 -2.15 -16.44 -9.81
CA VAL A 64 -1.82 -15.79 -8.53
C VAL A 64 -2.19 -14.32 -8.56
N VAL A 65 -2.87 -13.86 -7.51
CA VAL A 65 -3.05 -12.45 -7.21
C VAL A 65 -2.28 -12.10 -5.94
N VAL A 66 -1.46 -11.06 -5.99
CA VAL A 66 -0.90 -10.43 -4.78
C VAL A 66 -1.63 -9.11 -4.53
N ALA A 67 -2.40 -9.05 -3.46
CA ALA A 67 -3.19 -7.88 -3.10
C ALA A 67 -2.57 -7.12 -1.93
N CYS A 68 -2.43 -5.81 -2.08
CA CYS A 68 -2.12 -4.92 -0.98
C CYS A 68 -3.29 -4.87 0.01
N ARG A 69 -2.99 -4.80 1.29
CA ARG A 69 -3.95 -4.52 2.37
C ARG A 69 -3.36 -3.50 3.35
N PRO A 70 -4.16 -2.61 3.94
CA PRO A 70 -3.71 -1.77 5.03
C PRO A 70 -3.07 -2.57 6.17
N VAL A 71 -2.12 -1.98 6.91
CA VAL A 71 -1.69 -2.55 8.19
C VAL A 71 -2.87 -2.61 9.15
N LEU A 72 -2.82 -3.59 10.06
CA LEU A 72 -3.87 -3.80 11.07
C LEU A 72 -5.25 -4.06 10.44
N SER A 73 -5.31 -4.51 9.18
CA SER A 73 -6.53 -5.06 8.58
C SER A 73 -6.94 -6.33 9.34
N THR A 74 -8.24 -6.47 9.59
CA THR A 74 -8.81 -7.65 10.23
C THR A 74 -8.92 -8.82 9.25
N ASP A 75 -9.23 -10.02 9.75
CA ASP A 75 -9.52 -11.16 8.90
C ASP A 75 -10.79 -10.92 8.06
N ASP A 76 -11.80 -10.26 8.63
CA ASP A 76 -13.02 -9.85 7.90
C ASP A 76 -12.69 -8.91 6.73
N ASP A 77 -11.85 -7.88 6.94
CA ASP A 77 -11.42 -6.97 5.87
C ASP A 77 -10.73 -7.75 4.73
N GLN A 78 -9.91 -8.74 5.10
CA GLN A 78 -9.19 -9.58 4.14
C GLN A 78 -10.13 -10.53 3.38
N ASP A 79 -11.15 -11.08 4.04
CA ASP A 79 -12.15 -11.95 3.44
C ASP A 79 -13.03 -11.19 2.45
N VAL A 80 -13.41 -9.96 2.77
CA VAL A 80 -14.13 -9.06 1.84
C VAL A 80 -13.28 -8.75 0.61
N MET A 81 -12.00 -8.38 0.79
CA MET A 81 -11.09 -8.13 -0.34
C MET A 81 -10.87 -9.39 -1.18
N ARG A 82 -10.77 -10.57 -0.55
CA ARG A 82 -10.67 -11.85 -1.28
C ARG A 82 -11.92 -12.09 -2.11
N HIS A 83 -13.10 -11.86 -1.56
CA HIS A 83 -14.36 -12.04 -2.29
C HIS A 83 -14.46 -11.12 -3.52
N VAL A 84 -14.02 -9.86 -3.40
CA VAL A 84 -13.89 -8.93 -4.55
C VAL A 84 -12.96 -9.49 -5.63
N ILE A 85 -11.78 -9.97 -5.23
CA ILE A 85 -10.77 -10.52 -6.16
C ILE A 85 -11.28 -11.80 -6.84
N ASP A 86 -11.91 -12.69 -6.09
CA ASP A 86 -12.44 -13.96 -6.60
C ASP A 86 -13.58 -13.71 -7.59
N THR A 87 -14.41 -12.69 -7.32
CA THR A 87 -15.49 -12.29 -8.23
C THR A 87 -14.94 -11.69 -9.54
N ALA A 88 -13.88 -10.90 -9.47
CA ALA A 88 -13.29 -10.25 -10.64
C ALA A 88 -12.44 -11.19 -11.51
N PHE A 89 -11.67 -12.09 -10.87
CA PHE A 89 -10.60 -12.84 -11.56
C PHE A 89 -10.61 -14.35 -11.36
N ALA A 90 -11.34 -14.85 -10.35
CA ALA A 90 -11.33 -16.25 -9.93
C ALA A 90 -9.93 -16.89 -9.91
N PRO A 91 -8.93 -16.27 -9.23
CA PRO A 91 -7.57 -16.76 -9.28
C PRO A 91 -7.43 -18.09 -8.53
N ARG A 92 -6.43 -18.89 -8.89
CA ARG A 92 -6.14 -20.12 -8.14
C ARG A 92 -5.65 -19.85 -6.73
N ARG A 93 -4.99 -18.70 -6.51
CA ARG A 93 -4.52 -18.29 -5.20
C ARG A 93 -4.45 -16.77 -5.07
N THR A 94 -4.90 -16.29 -3.91
CA THR A 94 -4.74 -14.89 -3.49
C THR A 94 -3.78 -14.84 -2.29
N VAL A 95 -2.79 -13.95 -2.37
CA VAL A 95 -1.81 -13.69 -1.31
C VAL A 95 -1.92 -12.21 -0.93
N PHE A 96 -1.91 -11.92 0.37
CA PHE A 96 -1.96 -10.55 0.86
C PHE A 96 -0.60 -10.06 1.32
N ILE A 97 -0.33 -8.78 1.09
CA ILE A 97 0.86 -8.08 1.58
C ILE A 97 0.44 -6.74 2.17
N GLU A 98 1.04 -6.33 3.28
CA GLU A 98 0.76 -5.01 3.86
C GLU A 98 1.21 -3.90 2.90
N SER A 99 0.39 -2.87 2.68
CA SER A 99 0.66 -1.79 1.72
C SER A 99 2.00 -1.10 2.00
N VAL A 100 2.31 -0.78 3.26
CA VAL A 100 3.62 -0.23 3.69
C VAL A 100 4.80 -1.17 3.37
N ARG A 101 4.59 -2.49 3.44
CA ARG A 101 5.61 -3.50 3.13
C ARG A 101 5.82 -3.60 1.63
N ALA A 102 4.72 -3.66 0.87
CA ALA A 102 4.75 -3.62 -0.57
C ALA A 102 5.45 -2.33 -1.04
N ALA A 103 5.10 -1.18 -0.49
CA ALA A 103 5.72 0.09 -0.84
C ALA A 103 7.23 0.10 -0.56
N ALA A 104 7.69 -0.42 0.58
CA ALA A 104 9.13 -0.55 0.85
C ALA A 104 9.86 -1.43 -0.19
N ILE A 105 9.23 -2.52 -0.64
CA ILE A 105 9.77 -3.39 -1.71
C ILE A 105 9.78 -2.65 -3.04
N GLY A 106 8.66 -2.02 -3.42
CA GLY A 106 8.53 -1.23 -4.65
C GLY A 106 9.52 -0.07 -4.73
N SER A 107 9.93 0.46 -3.58
CA SER A 107 10.91 1.53 -3.43
C SER A 107 12.37 1.04 -3.42
N GLY A 108 12.61 -0.28 -3.42
CA GLY A 108 13.96 -0.84 -3.23
C GLY A 108 14.55 -0.57 -1.84
N ALA A 109 13.72 -0.26 -0.85
CA ALA A 109 14.15 0.21 0.47
C ALA A 109 14.03 -0.86 1.57
N ALA A 110 13.51 -2.05 1.27
CA ALA A 110 13.12 -3.04 2.28
C ALA A 110 14.25 -3.61 3.17
N ALA A 111 15.54 -3.48 2.79
CA ALA A 111 16.66 -3.99 3.59
C ALA A 111 16.86 -3.21 4.89
N GLY A 112 17.30 -3.88 5.95
CA GLY A 112 17.57 -3.27 7.27
C GLY A 112 16.32 -2.73 7.96
N SER A 113 16.51 -1.79 8.90
CA SER A 113 15.41 -1.11 9.58
C SER A 113 14.92 0.12 8.80
N LEU A 114 13.60 0.29 8.71
CA LEU A 114 12.98 1.37 7.91
C LEU A 114 11.67 1.86 8.53
N LEU A 115 11.52 3.18 8.61
CA LEU A 115 10.22 3.81 8.86
C LEU A 115 9.53 4.10 7.52
N VAL A 116 8.29 3.63 7.38
CA VAL A 116 7.45 3.91 6.21
C VAL A 116 6.17 4.58 6.69
N ALA A 117 5.86 5.76 6.14
CA ALA A 117 4.54 6.35 6.24
C ALA A 117 3.82 6.24 4.90
N ASP A 118 2.68 5.57 4.88
CA ASP A 118 1.75 5.60 3.77
C ASP A 118 0.62 6.56 4.12
N VAL A 119 0.64 7.74 3.50
CA VAL A 119 -0.41 8.74 3.68
C VAL A 119 -1.30 8.71 2.46
N GLY A 120 -2.38 7.93 2.54
CA GLY A 120 -3.38 7.80 1.49
C GLY A 120 -4.45 8.89 1.54
N ALA A 121 -5.48 8.72 0.71
CA ALA A 121 -6.61 9.63 0.62
C ALA A 121 -7.43 9.74 1.91
N GLU A 122 -7.67 8.65 2.64
CA GLU A 122 -8.53 8.64 3.83
C GLU A 122 -7.92 7.88 5.02
N LEU A 123 -6.67 7.44 4.86
CA LEU A 123 -5.97 6.57 5.78
C LEU A 123 -4.49 6.97 5.85
N THR A 124 -3.95 7.01 7.06
CA THR A 124 -2.53 7.24 7.31
C THR A 124 -1.99 6.07 8.10
N GLU A 125 -0.90 5.48 7.62
CA GLU A 125 -0.24 4.33 8.22
C GLU A 125 1.21 4.68 8.50
N LEU A 126 1.72 4.28 9.67
CA LEU A 126 3.14 4.34 10.00
C LEU A 126 3.59 2.96 10.46
N ALA A 127 4.66 2.44 9.86
CA ALA A 127 5.22 1.16 10.23
C ALA A 127 6.74 1.20 10.37
N LEU A 128 7.23 0.46 11.36
CA LEU A 128 8.64 0.07 11.45
C LEU A 128 8.79 -1.30 10.77
N LEU A 129 9.65 -1.35 9.76
CA LEU A 129 10.04 -2.57 9.09
C LEU A 129 11.45 -2.96 9.54
N ARG A 130 11.69 -4.27 9.63
CA ARG A 130 13.01 -4.87 9.80
C ARG A 130 13.17 -5.99 8.79
N GLU A 131 14.20 -5.91 7.95
CA GLU A 131 14.44 -6.87 6.86
C GLU A 131 13.19 -7.14 6.02
N GLY A 132 12.50 -6.05 5.65
CA GLY A 132 11.31 -6.10 4.81
C GLY A 132 10.08 -6.71 5.47
N ARG A 133 10.07 -6.90 6.79
CA ARG A 133 8.91 -7.37 7.57
C ARG A 133 8.40 -6.26 8.47
N VAL A 134 7.08 -6.04 8.50
CA VAL A 134 6.45 -5.13 9.46
C VAL A 134 6.62 -5.73 10.86
N THR A 135 7.23 -4.96 11.77
CA THR A 135 7.43 -5.36 13.17
C THR A 135 6.37 -4.74 14.06
N VAL A 136 6.14 -3.44 13.88
CA VAL A 136 5.12 -2.68 14.60
C VAL A 136 4.53 -1.66 13.64
N ALA A 137 3.23 -1.44 13.74
CA ALA A 137 2.55 -0.41 12.96
C ALA A 137 1.51 0.35 13.79
N ARG A 138 1.14 1.51 13.28
CA ARG A 138 0.05 2.37 13.75
C ARG A 138 -0.73 2.87 12.55
N ARG A 139 -2.00 3.18 12.77
CA ARG A 139 -2.93 3.61 11.73
C ARG A 139 -3.88 4.66 12.29
N ALA A 140 -4.21 5.64 11.46
CA ALA A 140 -5.27 6.60 11.70
C ALA A 140 -6.18 6.70 10.48
N ASP A 141 -7.48 6.79 10.79
CA ASP A 141 -8.57 6.97 9.84
C ASP A 141 -8.64 8.46 9.43
N ILE A 142 -7.54 8.97 8.83
CA ILE A 142 -7.38 10.33 8.30
C ILE A 142 -6.36 10.31 7.14
N GLY A 143 -6.58 11.08 6.09
CA GLY A 143 -5.69 11.19 4.94
C GLY A 143 -5.81 12.51 4.20
N THR A 144 -5.31 12.56 2.96
CA THR A 144 -5.24 13.80 2.18
C THR A 144 -6.60 14.37 1.77
N ARG A 145 -7.67 13.57 1.69
CA ARG A 145 -9.04 14.08 1.42
C ARG A 145 -9.61 14.87 2.59
N ASP A 146 -9.21 14.56 3.82
CA ASP A 146 -9.66 15.32 4.98
C ASP A 146 -9.11 16.76 4.94
N LEU A 147 -8.05 17.04 4.15
CA LEU A 147 -7.56 18.41 3.91
C LEU A 147 -8.60 19.30 3.23
N ALA A 148 -9.35 18.74 2.28
CA ALA A 148 -10.46 19.43 1.64
C ALA A 148 -11.64 19.69 2.59
N GLN A 149 -11.63 19.08 3.77
CA GLN A 149 -12.65 19.20 4.82
C GLN A 149 -12.15 19.99 6.04
N GLY A 150 -11.03 20.71 5.91
CA GLY A 150 -10.51 21.61 6.92
C GLY A 150 -9.35 21.06 7.76
N ALA A 151 -8.89 19.83 7.52
CA ALA A 151 -7.61 19.37 8.05
C ALA A 151 -6.44 20.14 7.40
N THR A 152 -5.29 20.18 8.07
CA THR A 152 -4.08 20.81 7.55
C THR A 152 -2.98 19.77 7.32
N ALA A 153 -2.00 20.09 6.49
CA ALA A 153 -0.79 19.26 6.35
C ALA A 153 -0.07 19.09 7.70
N GLY A 154 -0.09 20.14 8.54
CA GLY A 154 0.41 20.07 9.92
C GLY A 154 -0.33 19.05 10.79
N LEU A 155 -1.67 18.96 10.68
CA LEU A 155 -2.44 17.95 11.40
C LEU A 155 -2.06 16.52 10.98
N LEU A 156 -1.90 16.27 9.67
CA LEU A 156 -1.44 14.96 9.19
C LEU A 156 -0.02 14.65 9.70
N ALA A 157 0.87 15.65 9.72
CA ALA A 157 2.21 15.50 10.30
C ALA A 157 2.17 15.20 11.80
N ASP A 158 1.29 15.85 12.56
CA ASP A 158 1.08 15.61 13.99
C ASP A 158 0.55 14.20 14.27
N VAL A 159 -0.33 13.67 13.40
CA VAL A 159 -0.82 12.30 13.46
C VAL A 159 0.33 11.31 13.28
N VAL A 160 1.18 11.51 12.27
CA VAL A 160 2.38 10.68 12.05
C VAL A 160 3.34 10.79 13.24
N ALA A 161 3.53 11.99 13.79
CA ALA A 161 4.38 12.22 14.96
C ALA A 161 3.85 11.51 16.21
N HIS A 162 2.54 11.53 16.42
CA HIS A 162 1.88 10.78 17.49
C HIS A 162 2.10 9.27 17.31
N HIS A 163 1.95 8.76 16.09
CA HIS A 163 2.24 7.36 15.80
C HIS A 163 3.71 6.99 16.04
N LEU A 164 4.66 7.84 15.63
CA LEU A 164 6.09 7.61 15.85
C LEU A 164 6.42 7.56 17.35
N ARG A 165 5.82 8.44 18.16
CA ARG A 165 5.91 8.37 19.63
C ARG A 165 5.38 7.03 20.15
N GLY A 166 4.20 6.61 19.67
CA GLY A 166 3.64 5.32 20.04
C GLY A 166 4.49 4.11 19.61
N LEU A 167 5.29 4.22 18.54
CA LEU A 167 6.27 3.19 18.17
C LEU A 167 7.46 3.15 19.13
N ARG A 168 7.96 4.32 19.59
CA ARG A 168 9.06 4.42 20.58
C ARG A 168 8.76 3.65 21.86
N ASP A 169 7.50 3.58 22.25
CA ASP A 169 7.07 2.91 23.49
C ASP A 169 7.13 1.37 23.41
N VAL A 170 7.17 0.79 22.20
CA VAL A 170 7.02 -0.67 22.02
C VAL A 170 8.10 -1.32 21.15
N CYS A 171 8.86 -0.53 20.37
CA CYS A 171 9.89 -1.04 19.47
C CYS A 171 11.25 -1.20 20.18
N PRO A 172 12.10 -2.15 19.74
CA PRO A 172 13.51 -2.19 20.13
C PRO A 172 14.21 -0.86 19.79
N ALA A 173 15.02 -0.35 20.72
CA ALA A 173 15.65 0.96 20.59
C ALA A 173 16.64 1.00 19.42
N GLU A 174 17.34 -0.11 19.16
CA GLU A 174 18.32 -0.24 18.08
C GLU A 174 17.67 -0.17 16.70
N ASP A 175 16.58 -0.91 16.49
CA ASP A 175 15.86 -0.95 15.20
C ASP A 175 15.27 0.43 14.90
N LEU A 176 14.72 1.10 15.91
CA LEU A 176 14.16 2.43 15.75
C LEU A 176 15.24 3.49 15.55
N ALA A 177 16.38 3.40 16.22
CA ALA A 177 17.51 4.31 16.01
C ALA A 177 18.07 4.18 14.59
N GLU A 178 18.24 2.96 14.08
CA GLU A 178 18.67 2.70 12.71
C GLU A 178 17.68 3.29 11.70
N ALA A 179 16.38 3.00 11.87
CA ALA A 179 15.34 3.50 10.97
C ALA A 179 15.21 5.03 11.00
N THR A 180 15.33 5.64 12.18
CA THR A 180 15.30 7.10 12.36
C THR A 180 16.52 7.76 11.72
N ALA A 181 17.72 7.18 11.89
CA ALA A 181 18.94 7.66 11.26
C ALA A 181 18.85 7.61 9.74
N ARG A 182 18.21 6.57 9.20
CA ARG A 182 17.94 6.44 7.76
C ARG A 182 16.92 7.47 7.26
N GLY A 183 15.94 7.82 8.08
CA GLY A 183 14.85 8.72 7.75
C GLY A 183 13.56 7.97 7.40
N LEU A 184 12.51 8.73 7.15
CA LEU A 184 11.18 8.21 6.88
C LEU A 184 10.91 8.16 5.38
N LEU A 185 10.53 6.98 4.87
CA LEU A 185 10.03 6.82 3.52
C LEU A 185 8.54 7.19 3.49
N LEU A 186 8.19 8.21 2.71
CA LEU A 186 6.82 8.68 2.50
C LEU A 186 6.30 8.18 1.15
N VAL A 187 5.14 7.51 1.18
CA VAL A 187 4.43 6.97 0.02
C VAL A 187 2.94 7.33 0.05
N GLY A 188 2.20 6.95 -0.98
CA GLY A 188 0.78 7.28 -1.12
C GLY A 188 0.55 8.72 -1.60
N ASP A 189 -0.71 9.14 -1.60
CA ASP A 189 -1.15 10.46 -2.08
C ASP A 189 -0.42 11.63 -1.38
N GLY A 190 -0.09 11.47 -0.10
CA GLY A 190 0.55 12.48 0.72
C GLY A 190 2.00 12.79 0.32
N ALA A 191 2.69 11.87 -0.36
CA ALA A 191 4.03 12.12 -0.89
C ALA A 191 4.04 13.16 -2.03
N ASP A 192 2.94 13.23 -2.78
CA ASP A 192 2.74 14.19 -3.87
C ASP A 192 2.12 15.50 -3.39
N HIS A 193 1.64 15.56 -2.14
CA HIS A 193 1.05 16.78 -1.59
C HIS A 193 2.14 17.87 -1.43
N PRO A 194 1.91 19.11 -1.87
CA PRO A 194 2.96 20.14 -1.91
C PRO A 194 3.53 20.51 -0.55
N GLU A 195 2.70 20.49 0.50
CA GLU A 195 3.11 20.95 1.85
C GLU A 195 3.47 19.81 2.80
N LEU A 196 2.96 18.60 2.56
CA LEU A 196 3.02 17.54 3.58
C LEU A 196 4.43 17.00 3.82
N PRO A 197 5.28 16.76 2.81
CA PRO A 197 6.66 16.33 3.04
C PRO A 197 7.46 17.34 3.88
N GLY A 198 7.22 18.65 3.68
CA GLY A 198 7.84 19.72 4.47
C GLY A 198 7.34 19.71 5.92
N ALA A 199 6.02 19.69 6.11
CA ALA A 199 5.42 19.59 7.44
C ALA A 199 5.90 18.35 8.22
N LEU A 200 6.05 17.20 7.55
CA LEU A 200 6.59 15.99 8.16
C LEU A 200 8.06 16.14 8.54
N ALA A 201 8.89 16.76 7.69
CA ALA A 201 10.29 17.01 7.99
C ALA A 201 10.44 17.89 9.24
N ASP A 202 9.67 18.99 9.29
CA ASP A 202 9.71 19.96 10.38
C ASP A 202 9.16 19.37 11.70
N THR A 203 8.03 18.65 11.65
CA THR A 203 7.39 18.09 12.85
C THR A 203 8.16 16.89 13.42
N LEU A 204 8.74 16.04 12.57
CA LEU A 204 9.42 14.82 13.00
C LEU A 204 10.91 15.02 13.29
N ASP A 205 11.51 16.10 12.78
CA ASP A 205 12.96 16.30 12.72
C ASP A 205 13.68 15.12 12.03
N LEU A 206 13.11 14.64 10.92
CA LEU A 206 13.61 13.51 10.13
C LEU A 206 13.78 13.86 8.66
N ARG A 207 14.76 13.21 8.03
CA ARG A 207 14.85 13.20 6.56
C ARG A 207 13.63 12.47 5.99
N ILE A 208 12.90 13.14 5.10
CA ILE A 208 11.76 12.56 4.38
C ILE A 208 12.20 12.16 2.98
N HIS A 209 12.13 10.86 2.69
CA HIS A 209 12.42 10.29 1.39
C HIS A 209 11.12 10.04 0.63
N ARG A 210 11.12 10.28 -0.69
CA ARG A 210 10.00 9.99 -1.59
C ARG A 210 10.50 9.19 -2.76
N THR A 211 9.66 8.27 -3.25
CA THR A 211 9.91 7.58 -4.51
C THR A 211 9.49 8.42 -5.70
N PRO A 212 9.97 8.14 -6.92
CA PRO A 212 9.50 8.81 -8.14
C PRO A 212 7.99 8.63 -8.41
N GLU A 213 7.42 7.48 -8.03
CA GLU A 213 5.99 7.17 -8.23
C GLU A 213 5.32 6.73 -6.91
N PRO A 214 5.10 7.64 -5.95
CA PRO A 214 4.66 7.27 -4.59
C PRO A 214 3.34 6.52 -4.52
N ARG A 215 2.39 6.86 -5.40
CA ARG A 215 1.08 6.19 -5.47
C ARG A 215 1.17 4.78 -6.06
N ALA A 216 2.19 4.51 -6.87
CA ALA A 216 2.40 3.19 -7.47
C ALA A 216 3.37 2.32 -6.64
N ALA A 217 4.00 2.86 -5.59
CA ALA A 217 5.01 2.14 -4.83
C ALA A 217 4.49 0.80 -4.26
N ALA A 218 3.28 0.79 -3.70
CA ALA A 218 2.67 -0.42 -3.15
C ALA A 218 2.40 -1.47 -4.24
N VAL A 219 1.67 -1.12 -5.32
CA VAL A 219 1.40 -2.07 -6.41
C VAL A 219 2.69 -2.56 -7.09
N ASN A 220 3.72 -1.72 -7.20
CA ASN A 220 5.03 -2.10 -7.73
C ASN A 220 5.72 -3.16 -6.85
N GLY A 221 5.64 -3.02 -5.54
CA GLY A 221 6.17 -4.05 -4.63
C GLY A 221 5.35 -5.33 -4.63
N ALA A 222 4.02 -5.23 -4.68
CA ALA A 222 3.15 -6.39 -4.85
C ALA A 222 3.43 -7.12 -6.17
N ALA A 223 3.72 -6.40 -7.26
CA ALA A 223 4.13 -6.97 -8.54
C ALA A 223 5.47 -7.73 -8.45
N GLN A 224 6.45 -7.19 -7.71
CA GLN A 224 7.71 -7.88 -7.45
C GLN A 224 7.50 -9.18 -6.63
N ALA A 225 6.61 -9.14 -5.63
CA ALA A 225 6.22 -10.32 -4.86
C ALA A 225 5.50 -11.36 -5.75
N ALA A 226 4.57 -10.92 -6.60
CA ALA A 226 3.84 -11.76 -7.55
C ALA A 226 4.80 -12.49 -8.51
N ARG A 227 5.75 -11.77 -9.11
CA ARG A 227 6.80 -12.36 -9.97
C ARG A 227 7.69 -13.35 -9.22
N SER A 228 7.94 -13.12 -7.95
CA SER A 228 8.74 -14.03 -7.12
C SER A 228 7.97 -15.32 -6.81
N LEU A 229 6.66 -15.23 -6.60
CA LEU A 229 5.78 -16.40 -6.42
C LEU A 229 5.69 -17.25 -7.70
N LEU A 230 5.59 -16.62 -8.88
CA LEU A 230 5.58 -17.35 -10.17
C LEU A 230 6.84 -18.19 -10.41
N ARG A 231 7.98 -17.81 -9.81
CA ARG A 231 9.24 -18.55 -9.91
C ARG A 231 9.45 -19.55 -8.77
N HIS A 232 8.56 -19.59 -7.79
CA HIS A 232 8.75 -20.40 -6.59
C HIS A 232 8.34 -21.85 -6.86
N PRO A 233 9.12 -22.88 -6.44
CA PRO A 233 8.85 -24.29 -6.74
C PRO A 233 7.50 -24.79 -6.24
N ALA A 234 6.99 -24.21 -5.14
CA ALA A 234 5.65 -24.52 -4.62
C ALA A 234 4.49 -24.02 -5.51
N PHE A 235 4.80 -23.30 -6.59
CA PHE A 235 3.87 -22.74 -7.57
C PHE A 235 4.20 -23.19 -9.02
N ALA A 236 5.19 -24.08 -9.20
CA ALA A 236 5.59 -24.67 -10.48
C ALA A 236 4.88 -26.01 -10.72
#